data_AF-A0AAD8BD69-F1
#
_entry.id   AF-A0AAD8BD69-F1
#
_cell.length_a   1.000
_cell.length_b   1.000
_cell.length_c   1.000
_cell.angle_alpha   90.00
_cell.angle_beta   90.00
_cell.angle_gamma   90.00
#
_symmetry.space_group_name_H-M   'P 1'
#
loop_
_entity.id
_entity.type
_entity.pdbx_description
1 polymer ?
#
loop_
_entity_poly.entity_id
_entity_poly.type
_entity_poly.pdbx_seq_one_letter_code
_entity_poly.pdbx_strand_id
1 'polypeptide(L)' 'SKKKEGHKKWKLGRNPRIPFTQHQLVVLEEKFRRTHYLSSMDVAELSSALNLTETR' A
#
# COMPACT_ATOMS: atom_id res chain seq x y z
N SER A 1 -21.46 9.21 -30.46
CA SER A 1 -21.49 9.84 -29.13
C SER A 1 -21.88 8.85 -28.04
N LYS A 2 -21.05 8.80 -26.99
CA LYS A 2 -21.30 8.35 -25.61
C LYS A 2 -21.76 6.90 -25.40
N LYS A 3 -20.79 5.98 -25.21
CA LYS A 3 -21.02 4.75 -24.41
C LYS A 3 -20.62 5.05 -22.97
N LYS A 4 -21.57 4.87 -22.05
CA LYS A 4 -21.41 4.98 -20.61
C LYS A 4 -20.73 3.70 -20.10
N GLU A 5 -19.50 3.80 -19.61
CA GLU A 5 -18.87 2.70 -18.88
C GLU A 5 -19.18 2.91 -17.39
N GLY A 6 -19.97 2.01 -16.82
CA GLY A 6 -20.45 2.10 -15.46
C GLY A 6 -19.31 2.06 -14.44
N HIS A 7 -19.29 3.02 -13.53
CA HIS A 7 -18.50 2.95 -12.31
C HIS A 7 -19.08 1.82 -11.45
N LYS A 8 -18.65 0.58 -11.68
CA LYS A 8 -18.88 -0.53 -10.76
C LYS A 8 -18.21 -0.15 -9.45
N LYS A 9 -18.99 0.35 -8.50
CA LYS A 9 -18.55 0.55 -7.11
C LYS A 9 -18.36 -0.86 -6.53
N TRP A 10 -17.12 -1.34 -6.55
CA TRP A 10 -16.75 -2.61 -5.95
C TRP A 10 -17.11 -2.53 -4.47
N LYS A 11 -17.89 -3.51 -3.98
CA LYS A 11 -18.25 -3.59 -2.56
C LYS A 11 -16.94 -3.69 -1.77
N LEU A 12 -16.66 -2.69 -0.95
CA LEU A 12 -15.58 -2.77 0.03
C LEU A 12 -15.87 -3.96 0.95
N GLY A 13 -15.26 -5.12 0.66
CA GLY A 13 -14.96 -6.07 1.71
C GLY A 13 -14.16 -5.35 2.79
N ARG A 14 -14.18 -5.85 4.03
CA ARG A 14 -13.63 -5.20 5.23
C ARG A 14 -12.18 -4.67 5.12
N ASN A 15 -11.45 -5.00 4.04
CA ASN A 15 -10.16 -4.42 3.69
C ASN A 15 -10.20 -3.89 2.25
N PRO A 16 -10.39 -2.57 2.02
CA PRO A 16 -10.06 -1.99 0.73
C PRO A 16 -8.60 -2.32 0.43
N ARG A 17 -8.32 -2.97 -0.70
CA ARG A 17 -6.96 -3.06 -1.21
C ARG A 17 -6.55 -1.65 -1.59
N ILE A 18 -5.85 -0.96 -0.70
CA ILE A 18 -5.25 0.34 -0.99
C ILE A 18 -4.02 0.03 -1.85
N PRO A 19 -4.01 0.42 -3.13
CA PRO A 19 -2.81 0.25 -3.94
C PRO A 19 -1.71 1.15 -3.37
N PHE A 20 -0.51 0.60 -3.18
CA PHE A 20 0.67 1.42 -2.90
C PHE A 20 0.96 2.33 -4.08
N THR A 21 1.35 3.57 -3.79
CA THR A 21 1.89 4.49 -4.79
C THR A 21 3.21 3.98 -5.34
N GLN A 22 3.60 4.43 -6.53
CA GLN A 22 4.90 4.06 -7.12
C GLN A 22 6.07 4.42 -6.20
N HIS A 23 6.01 5.56 -5.52
CA HIS A 23 7.01 5.96 -4.54
C HIS A 23 7.12 4.96 -3.38
N GLN A 24 5.98 4.55 -2.81
CA GLN A 24 5.94 3.58 -1.73
C GLN A 24 6.53 2.23 -2.16
N LEU A 25 6.23 1.75 -3.37
CA LEU A 25 6.79 0.51 -3.90
C LEU A 25 8.31 0.57 -4.03
N VAL A 26 8.87 1.65 -4.59
CA VAL A 26 10.32 1.82 -4.76
C VAL A 26 11.04 1.75 -3.40
N VAL A 27 10.50 2.45 -2.38
CA VAL A 27 11.09 2.44 -1.04
C VAL A 27 11.00 1.06 -0.39
N LEU A 28 9.86 0.36 -0.55
CA LEU A 28 9.68 -1.00 -0.03
C LEU A 28 10.65 -1.99 -0.69
N GLU A 29 10.81 -1.91 -2.02
CA GLU A 29 11.76 -2.75 -2.77
C GLU A 29 13.22 -2.48 -2.37
N GLU A 30 13.58 -1.20 -2.22
CA GLU A 30 14.93 -0.83 -1.78
C GLU A 30 15.22 -1.35 -0.38
N LYS A 31 14.28 -1.20 0.56
CA LYS A 31 14.42 -1.72 1.92
C LYS A 31 14.51 -3.25 1.91
N PHE A 32 13.70 -3.92 1.09
CA PHE A 32 13.74 -5.38 0.96
C PHE A 32 15.10 -5.88 0.48
N ARG A 33 15.71 -5.23 -0.53
CA ARG A 33 17.06 -5.58 -1.01
C ARG A 33 18.14 -5.47 0.07
N ARG A 34 17.96 -4.60 1.06
CA ARG A 34 18.90 -4.43 2.18
C ARG A 34 18.63 -5.45 3.30
N THR A 35 17.35 -5.66 3.62
CA THR A 35 16.90 -6.51 4.73
C THR A 35 15.59 -7.19 4.37
N HIS A 36 15.60 -8.51 4.17
CA HIS A 36 14.39 -9.28 3.84
C HIS A 36 13.38 -9.37 4.99
N TYR A 37 13.85 -9.18 6.23
CA TYR A 37 13.02 -9.23 7.43
C TYR A 37 13.21 -7.95 8.23
N LEU A 38 12.09 -7.32 8.59
CA LEU A 38 12.05 -6.11 9.40
C LEU A 38 11.63 -6.44 10.82
N SER A 39 12.24 -5.77 11.80
CA SER A 39 11.74 -5.82 13.18
C SER A 39 10.41 -5.07 13.29
N SER A 40 9.66 -5.28 14.38
CA SER A 40 8.43 -4.52 14.64
C SER A 40 8.68 -3.00 14.69
N MET A 41 9.86 -2.59 15.16
CA MET A 41 10.27 -1.18 15.19
C MET A 41 10.51 -0.65 13.76
N ASP A 42 11.25 -1.39 12.93
CA ASP A 42 11.49 -1.02 11.54
C ASP A 42 10.18 -0.89 10.74
N VAL A 43 9.20 -1.76 11.00
CA VAL A 43 7.87 -1.69 10.36
C VAL A 43 7.12 -0.43 10.78
N ALA A 44 7.14 -0.08 12.07
CA ALA A 44 6.50 1.13 12.58
C ALA A 44 7.13 2.40 11.99
N GLU A 45 8.46 2.45 11.91
CA GLU A 45 9.18 3.58 11.31
C GLU A 45 8.91 3.69 9.81
N LEU A 46 8.98 2.57 9.07
CA LEU A 46 8.79 2.55 7.62
C LEU A 46 7.34 2.88 7.23
N SER A 47 6.36 2.36 7.97
CA SER A 47 4.95 2.66 7.72
C SER A 47 4.63 4.14 7.99
N SER A 48 5.18 4.71 9.07
CA SER A 48 5.06 6.14 9.38
C SER A 48 5.68 7.01 8.28
N ALA A 49 6.89 6.67 7.83
CA ALA A 49 7.59 7.39 6.76
C ALA A 49 6.85 7.33 5.40
N LEU A 50 6.12 6.23 5.15
CA LEU A 50 5.34 6.03 3.93
C LEU A 50 3.87 6.47 4.06
N ASN A 51 3.48 7.03 5.21
CA ASN A 51 2.09 7.35 5.55
C ASN A 51 1.13 6.17 5.32
N LEU A 52 1.60 4.95 5.57
CA LEU A 52 0.78 3.74 5.52
C LEU A 52 0.10 3.56 6.87
N THR A 53 -1.23 3.45 6.87
CA THR A 53 -1.97 3.07 8.07
C THR A 53 -1.66 1.60 8.38
N GLU A 54 -1.24 1.32 9.62
CA GLU A 54 -1.03 -0.04 10.12
C GLU A 54 -2.39 -0.77 10.13
N THR A 55 -2.72 -1.43 9.03
CA THR A 55 -3.98 -2.14 8.88
C THR A 55 -3.69 -3.59 9.25
N ARG A 56 -3.81 -3.91 10.55
CA ARG A 56 -3.71 -5.29 11.07
C ARG A 56 -4.98 -6.08 10.77
#